data_AF-A0A963GGV7-F1
#
_entry.id   AF-A0A963GGV7-F1
#
_cell.length_a   1.000
_cell.length_b   1.000
_cell.length_c   1.000
_cell.angle_alpha   90.00
_cell.angle_beta   90.00
_cell.angle_gamma   90.00
#
_symmetry.space_group_name_H-M   'P 1'
#
loop_
_entity.id
_entity.type
_entity.pdbx_description
1 polymer ?
#
loop_
_entity_poly.entity_id
_entity_poly.type
_entity_poly.pdbx_seq_one_letter_code
_entity_poly.pdbx_strand_id
1 'polypeptide(L)'
;MHIEPRKLLGAIGLAAALLAVSPTALAAGDDVLYQIQPGDTLSELGYRLLETPLDWRKLQRLNRVADPVNMPVGSVLRIPVAMLRPLAAEASLQAVQGAVTLDGGPAAPGSKVGPGGRLETGAGSFVTVALPDGSRITLQPESSLRLL
;
A
#
# COMPACT_ATOMS: atom_id res chain seq x y z
N MET A 1 -75.71 22.40 -24.48
CA MET A 1 -74.59 22.53 -25.46
C MET A 1 -73.38 21.84 -24.85
N HIS A 2 -73.44 20.53 -24.59
CA HIS A 2 -73.15 19.41 -25.49
C HIS A 2 -71.77 19.52 -26.15
N ILE A 3 -70.76 18.92 -25.51
CA ILE A 3 -69.50 18.50 -26.13
C ILE A 3 -69.29 17.05 -25.70
N GLU A 4 -69.37 16.12 -26.64
CA GLU A 4 -69.22 14.67 -26.42
C GLU A 4 -67.74 14.25 -26.29
N PRO A 5 -67.41 13.26 -25.45
CA PRO A 5 -66.08 12.65 -25.41
C PRO A 5 -65.98 11.47 -26.39
N ARG A 6 -65.05 11.53 -27.36
CA ARG A 6 -64.67 10.38 -28.20
C ARG A 6 -63.75 9.44 -27.41
N LYS A 7 -64.21 8.20 -27.26
CA LYS A 7 -63.46 7.06 -26.72
C LYS A 7 -62.26 6.74 -27.62
N LEU A 8 -61.11 6.45 -27.02
CA LEU A 8 -60.07 5.60 -27.61
C LEU A 8 -59.55 4.65 -26.52
N LEU A 9 -59.78 3.36 -26.75
CA LEU A 9 -59.21 2.25 -26.00
C LEU A 9 -57.69 2.23 -26.18
N GLY A 10 -56.95 2.06 -25.10
CA GLY A 10 -55.52 1.74 -25.11
C GLY A 10 -55.25 0.69 -24.04
N ALA A 11 -54.90 -0.52 -24.48
CA ALA A 11 -54.68 -1.70 -23.65
C ALA A 11 -53.28 -1.72 -23.03
N ILE A 12 -53.21 -2.29 -21.81
CA ILE A 12 -52.12 -3.10 -21.22
C ILE A 12 -50.70 -2.47 -21.15
N GLY A 13 -50.20 -2.35 -19.91
CA GLY A 13 -48.78 -2.16 -19.63
C GLY A 13 -48.45 -2.34 -18.15
N LEU A 14 -48.23 -3.58 -17.71
CA LEU A 14 -47.63 -3.91 -16.42
C LEU A 14 -46.12 -3.65 -16.49
N ALA A 15 -45.59 -2.74 -15.68
CA ALA A 15 -44.17 -2.74 -15.32
C ALA A 15 -43.94 -1.95 -14.01
N ALA A 16 -43.74 -2.69 -12.92
CA ALA A 16 -43.19 -2.16 -11.68
C ALA A 16 -41.72 -1.77 -11.90
N ALA A 17 -41.34 -0.56 -11.51
CA ALA A 17 -39.94 -0.15 -11.44
C ALA A 17 -39.62 0.29 -10.01
N LEU A 18 -39.18 -0.68 -9.19
CA LEU A 18 -38.41 -0.42 -7.98
C LEU A 18 -37.06 0.17 -8.42
N LEU A 19 -36.87 1.48 -8.28
CA LEU A 19 -35.52 2.04 -8.35
C LEU A 19 -34.86 1.83 -6.98
N ALA A 20 -34.05 0.79 -6.92
CA ALA A 20 -33.16 0.50 -5.81
C ALA A 20 -32.22 1.69 -5.57
N VAL A 21 -32.23 2.22 -4.34
CA VAL A 21 -31.20 3.10 -3.84
C VAL A 21 -29.99 2.23 -3.50
N SER A 22 -28.89 2.40 -4.23
CA SER A 22 -27.59 1.82 -3.84
C SER A 22 -26.78 2.88 -3.11
N PRO A 23 -26.60 2.80 -1.77
CA PRO A 23 -25.54 3.53 -1.12
C PRO A 23 -24.24 2.78 -1.36
N THR A 24 -23.48 3.17 -2.39
CA THR A 24 -22.09 2.72 -2.49
C THR A 24 -21.27 3.51 -1.47
N ALA A 25 -21.25 3.04 -0.23
CA ALA A 25 -20.24 3.44 0.75
C ALA A 25 -18.91 2.81 0.30
N LEU A 26 -18.17 3.52 -0.55
CA LEU A 26 -16.81 3.12 -0.86
C LEU A 26 -15.92 3.60 0.27
N ALA A 27 -15.34 2.64 0.99
CA ALA A 27 -14.35 2.87 2.03
C ALA A 27 -13.32 3.89 1.54
N ALA A 28 -13.28 5.06 2.17
CA ALA A 28 -12.16 5.97 2.07
C ALA A 28 -11.00 5.32 2.83
N GLY A 29 -10.29 4.40 2.18
CA GLY A 29 -8.93 4.09 2.57
C GLY A 29 -8.07 5.34 2.32
N ASP A 30 -7.08 5.58 3.17
CA ASP A 30 -6.11 6.62 2.90
C ASP A 30 -5.43 6.33 1.54
N ASP A 31 -5.37 7.35 0.67
CA ASP A 31 -4.71 7.28 -0.63
C ASP A 31 -3.36 8.01 -0.55
N VAL A 32 -2.32 7.40 -1.12
CA VAL A 32 -1.07 8.10 -1.44
C VAL A 32 -1.20 8.73 -2.83
N LEU A 33 -0.88 10.01 -2.92
CA LEU A 33 -0.86 10.75 -4.18
C LEU A 33 0.54 10.67 -4.79
N TYR A 34 0.65 9.98 -5.93
CA TYR A 34 1.90 9.85 -6.68
C TYR A 34 1.87 10.74 -7.92
N GLN A 35 2.87 11.61 -8.08
CA GLN A 35 3.01 12.43 -9.27
C GLN A 35 3.79 11.67 -10.34
N ILE A 36 3.17 11.45 -11.49
CA ILE A 36 3.76 10.74 -12.63
C ILE A 36 5.00 11.49 -13.13
N GLN A 37 6.11 10.75 -13.24
CA GLN A 37 7.39 11.21 -13.75
C GLN A 37 7.59 10.83 -15.22
N PRO A 38 8.51 11.50 -15.95
CA PRO A 38 8.88 11.10 -17.30
C PRO A 38 9.35 9.64 -17.36
N GLY A 39 8.74 8.84 -18.24
CA GLY A 39 9.09 7.43 -18.45
C GLY A 39 8.33 6.44 -17.56
N ASP A 40 7.50 6.90 -16.63
CA ASP A 40 6.67 6.01 -15.83
C ASP A 40 5.63 5.28 -16.71
N THR A 41 5.44 4.00 -16.42
CA THR A 41 4.30 3.23 -16.91
C THR A 41 3.54 2.65 -15.73
N LEU A 42 2.23 2.47 -15.87
CA LEU A 42 1.42 1.97 -14.77
C LEU A 42 1.82 0.55 -14.35
N SER A 43 2.26 -0.26 -15.30
CA SER A 43 2.79 -1.60 -15.04
C SER A 43 4.05 -1.54 -14.17
N GLU A 44 4.99 -0.66 -14.51
CA GLU A 44 6.27 -0.48 -13.80
C GLU A 44 6.05 0.06 -12.37
N LEU A 45 5.18 1.06 -12.24
CA LEU A 45 4.72 1.56 -10.93
C LEU A 45 4.05 0.45 -10.11
N GLY A 46 3.33 -0.47 -10.76
CA GLY A 46 2.80 -1.68 -10.15
C GLY A 46 3.88 -2.53 -9.47
N TYR A 47 4.94 -2.85 -10.21
CA TYR A 47 6.06 -3.65 -9.69
C TYR A 47 6.82 -2.95 -8.55
N ARG A 48 6.95 -1.62 -8.62
CA ARG A 48 7.67 -0.83 -7.61
C ARG A 48 6.88 -0.56 -6.34
N LEU A 49 5.61 -0.18 -6.48
CA LEU A 49 4.85 0.43 -5.39
C LEU A 49 3.83 -0.52 -4.77
N LEU A 50 3.31 -1.50 -5.51
CA LEU A 50 2.23 -2.35 -5.03
C LEU A 50 2.74 -3.61 -4.33
N GLU A 51 2.00 -4.05 -3.31
CA GLU A 51 2.25 -5.33 -2.63
C GLU A 51 2.09 -6.49 -3.61
N THR A 52 1.02 -6.47 -4.41
CA THR A 52 0.80 -7.38 -5.53
C THR A 52 1.10 -6.66 -6.86
N PRO A 53 2.22 -6.92 -7.54
CA PRO A 53 2.62 -6.17 -8.74
C PRO A 53 1.56 -6.11 -9.84
N LEU A 54 0.86 -7.22 -10.09
CA LEU A 54 -0.15 -7.33 -11.16
C LEU A 54 -1.46 -6.59 -10.86
N ASP A 55 -1.62 -6.06 -9.65
CA ASP A 55 -2.79 -5.25 -9.26
C ASP A 55 -2.75 -3.83 -9.84
N TRP A 56 -1.72 -3.48 -10.61
CA TRP A 56 -1.71 -2.26 -11.42
C TRP A 56 -2.95 -2.13 -12.32
N ARG A 57 -3.57 -3.25 -12.74
CA ARG A 57 -4.83 -3.23 -13.50
C ARG A 57 -6.02 -2.78 -12.65
N LYS A 58 -6.03 -3.10 -11.35
CA LYS A 58 -7.04 -2.59 -10.41
C LYS A 58 -6.82 -1.08 -10.23
N LEU A 59 -5.57 -0.68 -10.05
CA LEU A 59 -5.16 0.73 -9.94
C LEU A 59 -5.53 1.55 -11.19
N GLN A 60 -5.41 0.95 -12.38
CA GLN A 60 -5.84 1.54 -13.66
C GLN A 60 -7.32 1.91 -13.66
N ARG A 61 -8.17 0.97 -13.24
CA ARG A 61 -9.63 1.18 -13.19
C ARG A 61 -10.01 2.22 -12.15
N LEU A 62 -9.36 2.18 -10.98
CA LEU A 62 -9.57 3.16 -9.91
C LEU A 62 -9.30 4.59 -10.39
N ASN A 63 -8.20 4.78 -11.11
CA ASN A 63 -7.76 6.10 -11.58
C ASN A 63 -8.28 6.49 -12.97
N ARG A 64 -9.05 5.60 -13.63
CA ARG A 64 -9.54 5.78 -15.02
C ARG A 64 -8.42 6.09 -16.01
N VAL A 65 -7.28 5.42 -15.85
CA VAL A 65 -6.13 5.57 -16.74
C VAL A 65 -6.46 4.94 -18.10
N ALA A 66 -6.52 5.78 -19.13
CA ALA A 66 -6.86 5.38 -20.50
C ALA A 66 -5.74 4.57 -21.17
N ASP A 67 -4.51 5.03 -21.06
CA ASP A 67 -3.32 4.37 -21.62
C ASP A 67 -2.31 4.07 -20.48
N PRO A 68 -2.11 2.79 -20.11
CA PRO A 68 -1.22 2.41 -19.02
C PRO A 68 0.27 2.48 -19.40
N VAL A 69 0.63 2.63 -20.69
CA VAL A 69 2.03 2.76 -21.14
C VAL A 69 2.42 4.20 -21.46
N ASN A 70 1.44 5.09 -21.69
CA ASN A 70 1.67 6.52 -21.90
C ASN A 70 1.00 7.34 -20.79
N MET A 71 1.60 7.34 -19.61
CA MET A 71 1.10 8.09 -18.46
C MET A 71 1.38 9.60 -18.65
N PRO A 72 0.39 10.50 -18.45
CA PRO A 72 0.63 11.93 -18.57
C PRO A 72 1.57 12.43 -17.46
N VAL A 73 2.74 12.94 -17.82
CA VAL A 73 3.71 13.49 -16.88
C VAL A 73 3.09 14.62 -16.07
N GLY A 74 3.35 14.63 -14.76
CA GLY A 74 2.82 15.62 -13.82
C GLY A 74 1.39 15.36 -13.35
N SER A 75 0.68 14.40 -13.96
CA SER A 75 -0.63 13.95 -13.45
C SER A 75 -0.49 13.20 -12.12
N VAL A 76 -1.59 13.13 -11.36
CA VAL A 76 -1.62 12.48 -10.04
C VAL A 76 -2.32 11.13 -10.14
N LEU A 77 -1.61 10.08 -9.75
CA LEU A 77 -2.11 8.74 -9.55
C LEU A 77 -2.45 8.54 -8.06
N ARG A 78 -3.70 8.17 -7.76
CA ARG A 78 -4.14 7.84 -6.40
C ARG A 78 -3.90 6.37 -6.14
N ILE A 79 -3.10 6.05 -5.14
CA ILE A 79 -2.75 4.68 -4.79
C ILE A 79 -3.29 4.38 -3.39
N PRO A 80 -4.31 3.52 -3.26
CA PRO A 80 -4.83 3.14 -1.95
C PRO A 80 -3.72 2.53 -1.10
N VAL A 81 -3.59 2.98 0.15
CA VAL A 81 -2.57 2.47 1.09
C VAL A 81 -2.66 0.95 1.24
N ALA A 82 -3.86 0.40 1.21
CA ALA A 82 -4.09 -1.05 1.27
C ALA A 82 -3.55 -1.85 0.07
N MET A 83 -3.12 -1.18 -1.01
CA MET A 83 -2.49 -1.82 -2.16
C MET A 83 -0.97 -1.63 -2.18
N LEU A 84 -0.43 -0.70 -1.37
CA LEU A 84 0.99 -0.40 -1.35
C LEU A 84 1.75 -1.54 -0.70
N ARG A 85 2.92 -1.84 -1.26
CA ARG A 85 3.89 -2.70 -0.60
C ARG A 85 4.29 -2.05 0.72
N PRO A 86 4.23 -2.76 1.85
CA PRO A 86 4.83 -2.29 3.08
C PRO A 86 6.32 -2.01 2.83
N LEU A 87 6.78 -0.80 3.12
CA LEU A 87 8.21 -0.53 3.14
C LEU A 87 8.80 -1.45 4.22
N ALA A 88 9.61 -2.43 3.82
CA ALA A 88 10.37 -3.23 4.77
C ALA A 88 11.26 -2.26 5.55
N ALA A 89 10.87 -1.99 6.79
CA ALA A 89 11.58 -1.09 7.67
C ALA A 89 12.91 -1.74 8.04
N GLU A 90 13.95 -1.53 7.24
CA GLU A 90 15.29 -2.07 7.52
C GLU A 90 15.97 -1.21 8.59
N ALA A 91 16.16 -1.78 9.77
CA ALA A 91 17.00 -1.18 10.77
C ALA A 91 18.48 -1.39 10.41
N SER A 92 19.37 -0.53 10.89
CA SER A 92 20.81 -0.65 10.68
C SER A 92 21.59 -0.65 11.99
N LEU A 93 22.60 -1.51 12.08
CA LEU A 93 23.45 -1.57 13.26
C LEU A 93 24.46 -0.42 13.23
N GLN A 94 24.34 0.57 14.10
CA GLN A 94 25.26 1.71 14.14
C GLN A 94 26.51 1.42 14.97
N ALA A 95 26.35 0.75 16.10
CA ALA A 95 27.45 0.37 16.97
C ALA A 95 27.27 -1.08 17.37
N VAL A 96 28.33 -1.87 17.29
CA VAL A 96 28.36 -3.28 17.69
C VAL A 96 29.63 -3.49 18.49
N GLN A 97 29.49 -4.08 19.68
CA GLN A 97 30.62 -4.44 20.51
C GLN A 97 30.42 -5.83 21.10
N GLY A 98 31.45 -6.67 21.03
CA GLY A 98 31.39 -8.05 21.49
C GLY A 98 30.71 -9.00 20.51
N ALA A 99 30.18 -10.11 21.04
CA ALA A 99 29.49 -11.12 20.26
C ALA A 99 28.03 -10.70 20.04
N VAL A 100 27.73 -10.25 18.82
CA VAL A 100 26.37 -9.93 18.38
C VAL A 100 26.03 -10.78 17.17
N THR A 101 24.90 -11.45 17.21
CA THR A 101 24.40 -12.28 16.10
C THR A 101 23.12 -11.71 15.52
N LEU A 102 22.97 -11.86 14.21
CA LEU A 102 21.76 -11.61 13.44
C LEU A 102 21.35 -12.93 12.79
N ASP A 103 20.17 -13.43 13.14
CA ASP A 103 19.62 -14.70 12.65
C ASP A 103 20.61 -15.88 12.78
N GLY A 104 21.38 -15.89 13.87
CA GLY A 104 22.38 -16.91 14.19
C GLY A 104 23.76 -16.70 13.55
N GLY A 105 23.91 -15.76 12.62
CA GLY A 105 25.20 -15.36 12.03
C GLY A 105 25.83 -14.16 12.74
N PRO A 106 27.15 -13.94 12.65
CA PRO A 106 27.79 -12.76 13.24
C PRO A 106 27.28 -11.47 12.58
N ALA A 107 27.06 -10.44 13.38
CA ALA A 107 26.62 -9.12 12.92
C ALA A 107 27.72 -8.06 13.14
N ALA A 108 27.78 -7.06 12.27
CA ALA A 108 28.78 -6.00 12.30
C ALA A 108 28.12 -4.62 12.16
N PRO A 109 28.84 -3.53 12.49
CA PRO A 109 28.35 -2.18 12.19
C PRO A 109 28.06 -2.06 10.69
N GLY A 110 26.91 -1.47 10.35
CA GLY A 110 26.39 -1.37 8.99
C GLY A 110 25.48 -2.53 8.54
N SER A 111 25.44 -3.65 9.27
CA SER A 111 24.50 -4.74 8.98
C SER A 111 23.05 -4.22 8.98
N LYS A 112 22.26 -4.70 8.01
CA LYS A 112 20.84 -4.39 7.86
C LYS A 112 20.01 -5.48 8.49
N VAL A 113 18.99 -5.08 9.23
CA VAL A 113 18.06 -5.97 9.93
C VAL A 113 16.69 -5.69 9.36
N GLY A 114 16.17 -6.62 8.57
CA GLY A 114 14.82 -6.54 8.02
C GLY A 114 13.76 -6.98 9.03
N PRO A 115 12.47 -6.75 8.70
CA PRO A 115 11.35 -7.29 9.48
C PRO A 115 11.48 -8.80 9.71
N GLY A 116 11.16 -9.23 10.92
CA GLY A 116 11.29 -10.61 11.38
C GLY A 116 12.68 -11.02 11.85
N GLY A 117 13.73 -10.25 11.52
CA GLY A 117 15.12 -10.54 11.89
C GLY A 117 15.33 -10.51 13.40
N ARG A 118 16.16 -11.45 13.88
CA ARG A 118 16.49 -11.60 15.30
C ARG A 118 17.92 -11.20 15.59
N LEU A 119 18.10 -10.17 16.42
CA LEU A 119 19.38 -9.81 17.01
C LEU A 119 19.54 -10.42 18.38
N GLU A 120 20.72 -10.93 18.68
CA GLU A 120 21.09 -11.44 20.01
C GLU A 120 22.46 -10.87 20.41
N THR A 121 22.59 -10.47 21.67
CA THR A 121 23.85 -9.99 22.26
C THR A 121 24.35 -11.00 23.28
N GLY A 122 25.63 -11.36 23.20
CA GLY A 122 26.30 -12.20 24.18
C GLY A 122 26.68 -11.45 25.47
N ALA A 123 27.34 -12.15 26.38
CA ALA A 123 27.88 -11.55 27.60
C ALA A 123 28.86 -10.41 27.28
N GLY A 124 28.78 -9.30 28.02
CA GLY A 124 29.61 -8.10 27.81
C GLY A 124 29.46 -7.43 26.44
N SER A 125 28.42 -7.78 25.67
CA SER A 125 28.22 -7.31 24.30
C SER A 125 27.05 -6.32 24.23
N PHE A 126 27.10 -5.35 23.31
CA PHE A 126 25.97 -4.45 23.09
C PHE A 126 25.86 -4.10 21.61
N VAL A 127 24.65 -3.72 21.19
CA VAL A 127 24.40 -3.20 19.84
C VAL A 127 23.44 -2.03 19.89
N THR A 128 23.74 -0.97 19.14
CA THR A 128 22.82 0.13 18.88
C THR A 128 22.26 -0.01 17.48
N VAL A 129 20.95 -0.16 17.41
CA VAL A 129 20.14 -0.30 16.21
C VAL A 129 19.50 1.05 15.90
N ALA A 130 19.66 1.55 14.67
CA ALA A 130 18.94 2.70 14.17
C ALA A 130 17.77 2.25 13.30
N LEU A 131 16.57 2.73 13.64
CA LEU A 131 15.34 2.40 12.95
C LEU A 131 15.07 3.41 11.82
N PRO A 132 14.21 3.07 10.85
CA PRO A 132 13.90 3.95 9.71
C PRO A 132 13.23 5.27 10.09
N ASP A 133 12.56 5.34 11.25
CA ASP A 133 11.96 6.56 11.80
C ASP A 133 13.00 7.49 12.46
N GLY A 134 14.29 7.12 12.43
CA GLY A 134 15.39 7.87 13.04
C GLY A 134 15.58 7.59 14.53
N SER A 135 14.70 6.78 15.15
CA SER A 135 14.87 6.34 16.54
C SER A 135 16.04 5.36 16.67
N ARG A 136 16.53 5.20 17.91
CA ARG A 136 17.65 4.31 18.22
C ARG A 136 17.30 3.42 19.41
N ILE A 137 17.63 2.15 19.30
CA ILE A 137 17.46 1.16 20.36
C ILE A 137 18.83 0.57 20.66
N THR A 138 19.22 0.54 21.94
CA THR A 138 20.44 -0.15 22.38
C THR A 138 20.07 -1.43 23.11
N LEU A 139 20.49 -2.57 22.58
CA LEU A 139 20.43 -3.85 23.28
C LEU A 139 21.62 -3.94 24.24
N GLN A 140 21.31 -4.26 25.48
CA GLN A 140 22.28 -4.54 26.53
C GLN A 140 22.86 -5.95 26.38
N PRO A 141 23.86 -6.35 27.16
CA PRO A 141 24.33 -7.73 27.20
C PRO A 141 23.21 -8.73 27.43
N GLU A 142 23.35 -9.93 26.86
CA GLU A 142 22.45 -11.07 27.08
C GLU A 142 20.98 -10.76 26.76
N SER A 143 20.76 -10.00 25.69
CA SER A 143 19.45 -9.55 25.23
C SER A 143 19.12 -10.10 23.84
N SER A 144 17.84 -10.19 23.53
CA SER A 144 17.35 -10.49 22.18
C SER A 144 16.32 -9.47 21.74
N LEU A 145 16.36 -9.09 20.46
CA LEU A 145 15.37 -8.23 19.82
C LEU A 145 14.90 -8.91 18.54
N ARG A 146 13.59 -8.90 18.33
CA ARG A 146 12.99 -9.23 17.03
C ARG A 146 12.38 -7.98 16.43
N LEU A 147 12.81 -7.63 15.22
CA LEU A 147 12.19 -6.54 14.47
C LEU A 147 10.87 -7.03 13.88
N LEU A 148 9.81 -6.22 13.95
CA LEU A 148 8.47 -6.57 13.45
C LEU A 148 8.14 -5.76 12.20
#